data_AF-A0A7V1ZT83-F1
#
_entry.id   AF-A0A7V1ZT83-F1
#
_cell.length_a   1.000
_cell.length_b   1.000
_cell.length_c   1.000
_cell.angle_alpha   90.00
_cell.angle_beta   90.00
_cell.angle_gamma   90.00
#
_symmetry.space_group_name_H-M   'P 1'
#
loop_
_entity.id
_entity.type
_entity.pdbx_description
1 polymer ?
#
loop_
_entity_poly.entity_id
_entity_poly.type
_entity_poly.pdbx_seq_one_letter_code
_entity_poly.pdbx_strand_id
1 'polypeptide(L)'
;MMSEALKTDKSKRRMGVVLNYGTLLLALVCFYIAEIDTWNIPYAIICLAALAGVVYSFMQVHMKTRLWHLAHARTQDLDERQIQVTHESLRHSYTCFTIISLSIFLIADLYKHFSSRAGELTLMPVIAGLIYLAHTLPSSVLAWTER
;
A
#
# COMPACT_ATOMS: atom_id res chain seq x y z
N MET A 1 1.87 -11.47 -26.56
CA MET A 1 2.62 -10.84 -25.44
C MET A 1 1.85 -10.80 -24.11
N MET A 2 0.51 -10.94 -24.09
CA MET A 2 -0.31 -11.04 -22.88
C MET A 2 0.05 -12.24 -21.95
N SER A 3 0.66 -13.28 -22.50
CA SER A 3 0.99 -14.52 -21.79
C SER A 3 2.14 -14.42 -20.78
N GLU A 4 3.06 -13.47 -20.90
CA GLU A 4 4.27 -13.46 -20.03
C GLU A 4 4.17 -12.57 -18.79
N ALA A 5 3.36 -11.51 -18.83
CA ALA A 5 3.18 -10.64 -17.66
C ALA A 5 2.49 -11.36 -16.48
N LEU A 6 1.81 -12.47 -16.75
CA LEU A 6 0.92 -13.16 -15.81
C LEU A 6 1.27 -14.65 -15.61
N LYS A 7 2.49 -15.09 -15.92
CA LYS A 7 2.94 -16.48 -15.63
C LYS A 7 3.07 -16.80 -14.14
N THR A 8 2.88 -15.82 -13.25
CA THR A 8 2.96 -16.04 -11.81
C THR A 8 1.63 -16.54 -11.28
N ASP A 9 1.68 -17.59 -10.47
CA ASP A 9 0.51 -18.15 -9.79
C ASP A 9 -0.27 -17.04 -9.06
N LYS A 10 -1.57 -16.97 -9.32
CA LYS A 10 -2.49 -16.02 -8.71
C LYS A 10 -2.35 -15.98 -7.18
N SER A 11 -2.13 -17.14 -6.56
CA SER A 11 -1.91 -17.27 -5.12
C SER A 11 -0.64 -16.53 -4.67
N LYS A 12 0.46 -16.67 -5.43
CA LYS A 12 1.74 -16.00 -5.13
C LYS A 12 1.63 -14.48 -5.25
N ARG A 13 0.90 -14.01 -6.27
CA ARG A 13 0.68 -12.57 -6.49
C ARG A 13 -0.12 -11.93 -5.34
N ARG A 14 -1.18 -12.61 -4.91
CA ARG A 14 -2.03 -12.22 -3.78
C ARG A 14 -1.26 -12.21 -2.47
N MET A 15 -0.49 -13.26 -2.20
CA MET A 15 0.40 -13.34 -1.05
C MET A 15 1.40 -12.17 -1.05
N GLY A 16 1.95 -11.85 -2.21
CA GLY A 16 2.83 -10.70 -2.38
C GLY A 16 2.19 -9.37 -1.98
N VAL A 17 0.95 -9.10 -2.40
CA VAL A 17 0.21 -7.89 -1.99
C VAL A 17 -0.02 -7.86 -0.48
N VAL A 18 -0.40 -8.98 0.11
CA VAL A 18 -0.58 -9.10 1.57
C VAL A 18 0.72 -8.83 2.32
N LEU A 19 1.85 -9.38 1.84
CA LEU A 19 3.17 -9.13 2.42
C LEU A 19 3.58 -7.66 2.27
N ASN A 20 3.27 -7.02 1.14
CA ASN A 20 3.57 -5.61 0.93
C ASN A 20 2.83 -4.70 1.91
N TYR A 21 1.52 -4.86 2.05
CA TYR A 21 0.76 -4.08 3.01
C TYR A 21 1.02 -4.49 4.47
N GLY A 22 1.32 -5.76 4.72
CA GLY A 22 1.75 -6.23 6.04
C GLY A 22 3.07 -5.60 6.50
N THR A 23 4.06 -5.49 5.60
CA THR A 23 5.34 -4.83 5.91
C THR A 23 5.19 -3.33 6.07
N LEU A 24 4.29 -2.68 5.32
CA LEU A 24 3.96 -1.27 5.51
C LEU A 24 3.31 -1.03 6.88
N LEU A 25 2.32 -1.85 7.24
CA LEU A 25 1.65 -1.77 8.53
C LEU A 25 2.64 -2.00 9.68
N LEU A 26 3.53 -2.99 9.54
CA LEU A 26 4.58 -3.26 10.51
C LEU A 26 5.52 -2.05 10.68
N ALA A 27 5.92 -1.40 9.59
CA ALA A 27 6.74 -0.19 9.65
C ALA A 27 6.02 0.95 10.40
N LEU A 28 4.74 1.18 10.12
CA LEU A 28 3.94 2.20 10.81
C LEU A 28 3.78 1.90 12.31
N VAL A 29 3.42 0.66 12.66
CA VAL A 29 3.26 0.24 14.06
C VAL A 29 4.58 0.37 14.81
N CYS A 30 5.69 -0.10 14.22
CA CYS A 30 7.01 0.02 14.83
C CYS A 30 7.40 1.49 15.05
N PHE A 31 7.12 2.36 14.08
CA PHE A 31 7.38 3.80 14.21
C PHE A 31 6.62 4.40 15.40
N TYR A 32 5.32 4.16 15.51
CA TYR A 32 4.52 4.74 16.60
C TYR A 32 4.83 4.15 17.98
N ILE A 33 5.19 2.87 18.06
CA ILE A 33 5.67 2.29 19.32
C ILE A 33 6.97 2.98 19.75
N ALA A 34 7.91 3.18 18.82
CA ALA A 34 9.17 3.87 19.09
C ALA A 34 8.96 5.34 19.50
N GLU A 35 7.97 6.01 18.90
CA GLU A 35 7.60 7.38 19.23
C GLU A 35 6.99 7.51 20.64
N ILE A 36 6.24 6.49 21.09
CA ILE A 36 5.59 6.49 22.42
C ILE A 36 6.56 6.11 23.54
N ASP A 37 7.39 5.09 23.33
CA ASP A 37 8.30 4.56 24.36
C ASP A 37 9.59 5.40 24.41
N THR A 38 10.42 5.26 23.38
CA THR A 38 11.53 6.14 22.97
C THR A 38 12.28 5.45 21.84
N TRP A 39 12.85 6.24 20.92
CA TRP A 39 13.68 5.68 19.85
C TRP A 39 14.91 4.97 20.41
N ASN A 40 15.05 3.69 20.10
CA ASN A 40 16.20 2.87 20.44
C ASN A 40 16.70 2.10 19.21
N ILE A 41 17.91 1.52 19.33
CA ILE A 41 18.55 0.79 18.23
C ILE A 41 17.68 -0.38 17.72
N PRO A 42 17.08 -1.24 18.58
CA PRO A 42 16.18 -2.30 18.14
C PRO A 42 15.01 -1.80 17.29
N TYR A 43 14.30 -0.75 17.73
CA TYR A 43 13.18 -0.19 16.96
C TYR A 43 13.63 0.40 15.63
N ALA A 44 14.77 1.08 15.59
CA ALA A 44 15.34 1.59 14.35
C ALA A 44 15.64 0.45 13.35
N ILE A 45 16.25 -0.65 13.82
CA ILE A 45 16.56 -1.82 12.98
C ILE A 45 15.27 -2.45 12.43
N ILE A 46 14.27 -2.66 13.29
CA ILE A 46 12.99 -3.27 12.87
C ILE A 46 12.27 -2.37 11.86
N CYS A 47 12.23 -1.06 12.11
CA CYS A 47 11.58 -0.10 11.21
C CYS A 47 12.28 -0.06 9.84
N LEU A 48 13.62 -0.04 9.81
CA LEU A 48 14.40 -0.08 8.58
C LEU A 48 14.21 -1.40 7.82
N ALA A 49 14.21 -2.54 8.53
CA ALA A 49 13.96 -3.85 7.94
C ALA A 49 12.54 -3.94 7.35
N ALA A 50 11.54 -3.39 8.04
CA ALA A 50 10.16 -3.34 7.56
C ALA A 50 10.04 -2.47 6.30
N LEU A 51 10.66 -1.28 6.28
CA LEU A 51 10.71 -0.42 5.10
C LEU A 51 11.44 -1.07 3.92
N ALA A 52 12.56 -1.76 4.17
CA ALA A 52 13.24 -2.55 3.15
C ALA A 52 12.33 -3.68 2.64
N GLY A 53 11.54 -4.29 3.52
CA GLY A 53 10.50 -5.26 3.17
C GLY A 53 9.41 -4.69 2.25
N VAL A 54 8.96 -3.45 2.50
CA VAL A 54 8.00 -2.74 1.63
C VAL A 54 8.60 -2.55 0.24
N VAL A 55 9.83 -2.06 0.15
CA VAL A 55 10.52 -1.84 -1.14
C VAL A 55 10.75 -3.16 -1.88
N TYR A 56 11.25 -4.18 -1.17
CA TYR A 56 11.50 -5.49 -1.78
C TYR A 56 10.20 -6.11 -2.30
N SER A 57 9.16 -6.18 -1.47
CA SER A 57 7.87 -6.73 -1.87
C SER A 57 7.24 -5.92 -3.01
N PHE A 58 7.38 -4.59 -3.01
CA PHE A 58 6.94 -3.75 -4.12
C PHE A 58 7.59 -4.16 -5.44
N MET A 59 8.91 -4.33 -5.44
CA MET A 59 9.65 -4.73 -6.64
C MET A 59 9.21 -6.12 -7.13
N GLN A 60 9.00 -7.08 -6.22
CA GLN A 60 8.55 -8.42 -6.60
C GLN A 60 7.12 -8.45 -7.13
N VAL A 61 6.23 -7.65 -6.56
CA VAL A 61 4.78 -7.79 -6.77
C VAL A 61 4.26 -6.83 -7.80
N HIS A 62 4.74 -5.60 -7.85
CA HIS A 62 4.23 -4.56 -8.74
C HIS A 62 5.12 -4.40 -9.97
N MET A 63 6.45 -4.40 -9.81
CA MET A 63 7.38 -4.21 -10.92
C MET A 63 7.56 -5.49 -11.75
N LYS A 64 7.92 -6.62 -11.12
CA LYS A 64 8.19 -7.87 -11.87
C LYS A 64 6.96 -8.45 -12.57
N THR A 65 5.78 -8.34 -11.96
CA THR A 65 4.52 -8.80 -12.56
C THR A 65 3.96 -7.83 -13.61
N ARG A 66 4.59 -6.66 -13.78
CA ARG A 66 4.10 -5.55 -14.63
C ARG A 66 2.71 -5.03 -14.26
N LEU A 67 2.15 -5.41 -13.11
CA LEU A 67 0.91 -4.85 -12.60
C LEU A 67 1.02 -3.34 -12.38
N TRP A 68 2.22 -2.85 -12.02
CA TRP A 68 2.49 -1.42 -11.91
C TRP A 68 2.27 -0.70 -13.25
N HIS A 69 2.80 -1.28 -14.32
CA HIS A 69 2.69 -0.73 -15.67
C HIS A 69 1.23 -0.72 -16.14
N LEU A 70 0.48 -1.81 -15.94
CA LEU A 70 -0.94 -1.85 -16.32
C LEU A 70 -1.80 -0.80 -15.61
N ALA A 71 -1.50 -0.51 -14.35
CA ALA A 71 -2.22 0.50 -13.57
C ALA A 71 -1.84 1.95 -13.94
N HIS A 72 -0.67 2.18 -14.54
CA HIS A 72 -0.12 3.51 -14.82
C HIS A 72 0.14 3.80 -16.31
N ALA A 73 -0.11 2.83 -17.19
CA ALA A 73 0.01 3.00 -18.63
C ALA A 73 -1.02 4.04 -19.12
N ARG A 74 -0.67 4.75 -20.19
CA ARG A 74 -1.61 5.68 -20.82
C ARG A 74 -2.72 4.85 -21.47
N THR A 75 -3.94 5.38 -21.46
CA THR A 75 -5.11 4.71 -22.07
C THR A 75 -4.91 4.39 -23.55
N GLN A 76 -4.06 5.15 -24.26
CA GLN A 76 -3.71 4.92 -25.66
C GLN A 76 -2.83 3.68 -25.88
N ASP A 77 -2.10 3.26 -24.85
CA ASP A 77 -1.18 2.11 -24.89
C ASP A 77 -1.88 0.81 -24.44
N LEU A 78 -3.18 0.89 -24.09
CA LEU A 78 -3.96 -0.21 -23.53
C LEU A 78 -5.02 -0.68 -24.53
N ASP A 79 -5.19 -1.99 -24.64
CA ASP A 79 -6.29 -2.59 -25.40
C ASP A 79 -7.64 -2.31 -24.71
N GLU A 80 -8.75 -2.38 -25.45
CA GLU A 80 -10.10 -2.10 -24.91
C GLU A 80 -10.42 -2.90 -23.63
N ARG A 81 -10.06 -4.19 -23.61
CA ARG A 81 -10.19 -5.04 -22.41
C ARG A 81 -9.37 -4.50 -21.24
N GLN A 82 -8.14 -4.08 -21.48
CA GLN A 82 -7.26 -3.58 -20.43
C GLN A 82 -7.77 -2.24 -19.88
N ILE A 83 -8.31 -1.38 -20.75
CA ILE A 83 -8.96 -0.13 -20.33
C ILE A 83 -10.12 -0.43 -19.38
N GLN A 84 -11.00 -1.38 -19.72
CA GLN A 84 -12.13 -1.74 -18.86
C GLN A 84 -11.68 -2.25 -17.49
N VAL A 85 -10.72 -3.18 -17.46
CA VAL A 85 -10.23 -3.77 -16.21
C VAL A 85 -9.47 -2.73 -15.35
N THR A 86 -8.64 -1.89 -15.96
CA THR A 86 -7.93 -0.82 -15.25
C THR A 86 -8.90 0.23 -14.72
N HIS A 87 -9.91 0.62 -15.50
CA HIS A 87 -10.93 1.57 -15.06
C HIS A 87 -11.74 1.04 -13.87
N GLU A 88 -12.17 -0.22 -13.92
CA GLU A 88 -12.86 -0.88 -12.79
C GLU A 88 -11.96 -0.93 -11.55
N SER A 89 -10.69 -1.32 -11.73
CA SER A 89 -9.70 -1.35 -10.65
C SER A 89 -9.47 0.02 -10.01
N LEU A 90 -9.33 1.07 -10.83
CA LEU A 90 -9.20 2.45 -10.37
C LEU A 90 -10.42 2.89 -9.57
N ARG A 91 -11.64 2.64 -10.10
CA ARG A 91 -12.88 3.00 -9.40
C ARG A 91 -12.95 2.36 -8.02
N HIS A 92 -12.69 1.06 -7.92
CA HIS A 92 -12.69 0.35 -6.64
C HIS A 92 -11.60 0.87 -5.70
N SER A 93 -10.40 1.13 -6.23
CA SER A 93 -9.28 1.65 -5.44
C SER A 93 -9.58 3.04 -4.88
N TYR A 94 -10.16 3.95 -5.66
CA TYR A 94 -10.56 5.27 -5.17
C TYR A 94 -11.60 5.17 -4.07
N THR A 95 -12.65 4.34 -4.24
CA THR A 95 -13.65 4.13 -3.18
C THR A 95 -13.02 3.63 -1.89
N CYS A 96 -12.17 2.60 -1.97
CA CYS A 96 -11.47 2.07 -0.80
C CYS A 96 -10.52 3.11 -0.17
N PHE A 97 -9.73 3.80 -0.98
CA PHE A 97 -8.78 4.81 -0.52
C PHE A 97 -9.47 5.96 0.21
N THR A 98 -10.59 6.47 -0.31
CA THR A 98 -11.37 7.53 0.34
C THR A 98 -11.91 7.07 1.69
N ILE A 99 -12.49 5.88 1.77
CA ILE A 99 -13.03 5.34 3.03
C ILE A 99 -11.91 5.13 4.06
N ILE A 100 -10.77 4.55 3.64
CA ILE A 100 -9.61 4.31 4.51
C ILE A 100 -9.04 5.64 5.02
N SER A 101 -8.84 6.62 4.14
CA SER A 101 -8.28 7.93 4.50
C SER A 101 -9.19 8.66 5.48
N LEU A 102 -10.50 8.71 5.20
CA LEU A 102 -11.49 9.32 6.09
C LEU A 102 -11.49 8.65 7.47
N SER A 103 -11.50 7.32 7.49
CA SER A 103 -11.50 6.55 8.74
C SER A 103 -10.25 6.83 9.57
N ILE A 104 -9.08 6.86 8.93
CA ILE A 104 -7.80 7.15 9.59
C ILE A 104 -7.80 8.58 10.18
N PHE A 105 -8.22 9.58 9.42
CA PHE A 105 -8.25 10.96 9.92
C PHE A 105 -9.25 11.13 11.07
N LEU A 106 -10.42 10.49 10.99
CA LEU A 106 -11.42 10.53 12.05
C LEU A 106 -10.92 9.85 13.33
N ILE A 107 -10.26 8.68 13.20
CA ILE A 107 -9.66 7.98 14.34
C ILE A 107 -8.52 8.82 14.96
N ALA A 108 -7.67 9.44 14.12
CA ALA A 108 -6.59 10.30 14.59
C ALA A 108 -7.11 11.51 15.36
N ASP A 109 -8.16 12.17 14.86
CA ASP A 109 -8.79 13.31 15.53
C ASP A 109 -9.47 12.88 16.85
N LEU A 110 -10.18 11.75 16.83
CA LEU A 110 -10.79 11.17 18.02
C LEU A 110 -9.75 10.86 19.10
N TYR A 111 -8.64 10.24 18.69
CA TYR A 111 -7.52 9.93 19.58
C TYR A 111 -6.92 11.20 20.18
N LYS A 112 -6.75 12.25 19.37
CA LYS A 112 -6.29 13.57 19.83
C LYS A 112 -7.24 14.22 20.84
N HIS A 113 -8.54 14.09 20.63
CA HIS A 113 -9.55 14.66 21.52
C HIS A 113 -9.60 13.97 22.89
N PHE A 114 -9.52 12.63 22.93
CA PHE A 114 -9.66 11.86 24.18
C PHE A 114 -8.35 11.65 24.94
N SER A 115 -7.21 11.76 24.27
CA SER A 115 -5.91 11.51 24.90
C SER A 115 -5.21 12.82 25.23
N SER A 116 -5.01 13.09 26.52
CA SER A 116 -4.24 14.24 27.01
C SER A 116 -2.77 14.27 26.54
N ARG A 117 -2.25 13.14 26.02
CA ARG A 117 -0.89 12.95 25.49
C ARG A 117 -0.80 13.01 23.95
N ALA A 118 -1.92 13.09 23.23
CA ALA A 118 -1.94 12.91 21.78
C ALA A 118 -1.57 14.15 20.96
N GLY A 119 -1.26 15.27 21.62
CA GLY A 119 -0.80 16.49 20.94
C GLY A 119 0.56 16.36 20.23
N GLU A 120 1.35 15.34 20.55
CA GLU A 120 2.76 15.23 20.12
C GLU A 120 3.01 14.21 19.00
N LEU A 121 2.08 13.28 18.72
CA LEU A 121 2.30 12.27 17.67
C LEU A 121 2.19 12.87 16.27
N THR A 122 3.26 12.71 15.48
CA THR A 122 3.28 13.13 14.08
C THR A 122 2.40 12.24 13.21
N LEU A 123 1.59 12.84 12.33
CA LEU A 123 0.80 12.14 11.31
C LEU A 123 1.58 11.84 10.03
N MET A 124 2.82 12.32 9.92
CA MET A 124 3.59 12.24 8.67
C MET A 124 3.81 10.80 8.15
N PRO A 125 4.14 9.80 8.99
CA PRO A 125 4.28 8.42 8.53
C PRO A 125 2.99 7.85 7.94
N VAL A 126 1.85 8.15 8.56
CA VAL A 126 0.52 7.74 8.07
C VAL A 126 0.21 8.39 6.73
N ILE A 127 0.49 9.68 6.58
CA ILE A 127 0.30 10.39 5.30
C ILE A 127 1.18 9.77 4.21
N ALA A 128 2.45 9.48 4.50
CA ALA A 128 3.34 8.79 3.56
C ALA A 128 2.81 7.39 3.18
N GLY A 129 2.28 6.64 4.15
CA GLY A 129 1.61 5.37 3.92
C GLY A 129 0.36 5.49 3.04
N LEU A 130 -0.45 6.53 3.23
CA LEU A 130 -1.62 6.82 2.40
C LEU A 130 -1.23 7.16 0.96
N ILE A 131 -0.19 7.97 0.75
CA ILE A 131 0.32 8.27 -0.59
C ILE A 131 0.79 6.98 -1.27
N TYR A 132 1.57 6.16 -0.56
CA TYR A 132 2.00 4.87 -1.07
C TYR A 132 0.83 3.95 -1.43
N LEU A 133 -0.19 3.90 -0.56
CA LEU A 133 -1.42 3.14 -0.80
C LEU A 133 -2.13 3.65 -2.06
N ALA A 134 -2.28 4.96 -2.25
CA ALA A 134 -2.95 5.53 -3.41
C ALA A 134 -2.33 5.08 -4.75
N HIS A 135 -1.00 4.97 -4.80
CA HIS A 135 -0.29 4.54 -6.01
C HIS A 135 -0.28 3.02 -6.21
N THR A 136 -0.31 2.23 -5.14
CA THR A 136 -0.20 0.77 -5.24
C THR A 136 -1.56 0.08 -5.28
N LEU A 137 -2.62 0.70 -4.75
CA LEU A 137 -3.94 0.07 -4.60
C LEU A 137 -4.58 -0.34 -5.94
N PRO A 138 -4.54 0.47 -7.03
CA PRO A 138 -5.03 0.03 -8.34
C PRO A 138 -4.30 -1.21 -8.85
N SER A 139 -2.98 -1.25 -8.65
CA SER A 139 -2.15 -2.40 -9.01
C SER A 139 -2.47 -3.63 -8.15
N SER A 140 -2.74 -3.43 -6.87
CA SER A 140 -3.16 -4.48 -5.93
C SER A 140 -4.55 -5.03 -6.24
N VAL A 141 -5.51 -4.19 -6.63
CA VAL A 141 -6.85 -4.65 -7.04
C VAL A 141 -6.76 -5.48 -8.32
N LEU A 142 -5.93 -5.06 -9.30
CA LEU A 142 -5.63 -5.87 -10.49
C LEU A 142 -5.05 -7.25 -10.13
N ALA A 143 -4.28 -7.34 -9.04
CA ALA A 143 -3.75 -8.61 -8.56
C ALA A 143 -4.84 -9.60 -8.11
N TRP A 144 -6.06 -9.14 -7.82
CA TRP A 144 -7.19 -9.97 -7.42
C TRP A 144 -8.16 -10.26 -8.56
N THR A 145 -8.33 -9.32 -9.49
CA THR A 145 -9.29 -9.37 -10.59
C THR A 145 -8.76 -10.10 -11.83
N GLU A 146 -7.48 -9.92 -12.19
CA GLU A 146 -6.95 -10.54 -13.41
C GLU A 146 -6.83 -12.06 -13.25
N ARG A 147 -7.35 -12.82 -14.23
CA ARG A 147 -7.32 -14.29 -14.30
C ARG A 147 -6.15 -14.79 -15.12
#